data_AF-A0A8K0NFM6-F1
#
_entry.id   AF-A0A8K0NFM6-F1
#
_cell.length_a   1.000
_cell.length_b   1.000
_cell.length_c   1.000
_cell.angle_alpha   90.00
_cell.angle_beta   90.00
_cell.angle_gamma   90.00
#
_symmetry.space_group_name_H-M   'P 1'
#
loop_
_entity.id
_entity.type
_entity.pdbx_description
1 polymer ?
#
loop_
_entity_poly.entity_id
_entity_poly.type
_entity_poly.pdbx_seq_one_letter_code
_entity_poly.pdbx_strand_id
1 'polypeptide(L)'
;MARQLRKFVKKMQETPRKETMPWLGSARSGKFCLLLDRHLSNTYWAVRPKPSYQTFIAFLISSFHPTVPKPVIATLAYELGLETPAVLSHGNLCPRNIIVQGEKIVQVTGWDCAGWYPAWWDYVKFFEARTSDKNLDWYNYANDIFDKEFLAELAAYQGVVRCQML
;
A
#
# COMPACT_ATOMS: atom_id res chain seq x y z
N MET A 1 0.48 -8.01 20.62
CA MET A 1 0.47 -6.80 19.76
C MET A 1 -0.18 -7.05 18.39
N ALA A 2 0.34 -7.98 17.58
CA ALA A 2 -0.13 -8.27 16.22
C ALA A 2 -1.65 -8.50 16.09
N ARG A 3 -2.27 -9.24 17.03
CA ARG A 3 -3.74 -9.42 17.06
C ARG A 3 -4.54 -8.11 17.20
N GLN A 4 -4.01 -7.09 17.87
CA GLN A 4 -4.65 -5.77 17.96
C GLN A 4 -4.54 -5.04 16.63
N LEU A 5 -3.38 -5.11 15.96
CA LEU A 5 -3.20 -4.59 14.61
C LEU A 5 -4.13 -5.27 13.61
N ARG A 6 -4.32 -6.59 13.69
CA ARG A 6 -5.30 -7.29 12.85
C ARG A 6 -6.69 -6.70 12.97
N LYS A 7 -7.19 -6.54 14.21
CA LYS A 7 -8.51 -5.93 14.45
C LYS A 7 -8.59 -4.53 13.86
N PHE A 8 -7.53 -3.76 13.96
CA PHE A 8 -7.44 -2.42 13.40
C PHE A 8 -7.44 -2.42 11.86
N VAL A 9 -6.57 -3.22 11.21
CA VAL A 9 -6.49 -3.39 9.74
C VAL A 9 -7.82 -3.87 9.19
N LYS A 10 -8.43 -4.88 9.81
CA LYS A 10 -9.74 -5.38 9.43
C LYS A 10 -10.81 -4.29 9.48
N LYS A 11 -10.86 -3.50 10.56
CA LYS A 11 -11.79 -2.37 10.68
C LYS A 11 -11.56 -1.29 9.62
N MET A 12 -10.31 -1.02 9.24
CA MET A 12 -10.03 -0.13 8.10
C MET A 12 -10.59 -0.72 6.80
N GLN A 13 -10.29 -1.99 6.52
CA GLN A 13 -10.73 -2.65 5.30
C GLN A 13 -12.26 -2.76 5.17
N GLU A 14 -12.95 -2.96 6.30
CA GLU A 14 -14.41 -3.00 6.40
C GLU A 14 -15.06 -1.61 6.45
N THR A 15 -14.28 -0.53 6.51
CA THR A 15 -14.84 0.83 6.58
C THR A 15 -15.70 1.07 5.33
N PRO A 16 -17.00 1.39 5.48
CA PRO A 16 -17.89 1.54 4.35
C PRO A 16 -17.40 2.64 3.42
N ARG A 17 -17.28 2.29 2.15
CA ARG A 17 -17.10 3.27 1.08
C ARG A 17 -18.47 3.87 0.78
N LYS A 18 -18.60 5.19 0.76
CA LYS A 18 -19.83 5.82 0.26
C LYS A 18 -20.01 5.35 -1.19
N GLU A 19 -21.15 4.70 -1.49
CA GLU A 19 -21.44 3.98 -2.75
C GLU A 19 -21.21 4.82 -4.02
N THR A 20 -21.18 6.15 -3.90
CA THR A 20 -20.88 7.09 -4.98
C THR A 20 -19.39 7.26 -5.32
N MET A 21 -18.48 6.53 -4.67
CA MET A 21 -17.03 6.83 -4.71
C MET A 21 -16.13 5.63 -5.04
N PRO A 22 -15.99 5.19 -6.30
CA PRO A 22 -15.13 4.07 -6.68
C PRO A 22 -13.64 4.43 -6.85
N TRP A 23 -13.22 5.69 -6.63
CA TRP A 23 -11.89 6.17 -7.04
C TRP A 23 -10.76 5.88 -6.04
N LEU A 24 -9.62 5.42 -6.56
CA LEU A 24 -8.43 5.15 -5.77
C LEU A 24 -7.69 6.43 -5.36
N GLY A 25 -6.79 6.32 -4.38
CA GLY A 25 -5.90 7.39 -3.96
C GLY A 25 -6.14 7.88 -2.53
N SER A 26 -5.24 8.75 -2.09
CA SER A 26 -5.14 9.32 -0.76
C SER A 26 -6.07 10.52 -0.56
N ALA A 27 -5.58 11.74 -0.82
CA ALA A 27 -6.34 12.98 -0.68
C ALA A 27 -7.21 13.27 -1.92
N ARG A 28 -8.32 14.01 -1.73
CA ARG A 28 -9.27 14.35 -2.80
C ARG A 28 -9.57 15.85 -2.82
N SER A 29 -9.71 16.39 -4.03
CA SER A 29 -10.33 17.69 -4.30
C SER A 29 -11.27 17.58 -5.51
N GLY A 30 -12.58 17.75 -5.27
CA GLY A 30 -13.59 17.56 -6.32
C GLY A 30 -13.54 16.15 -6.93
N LYS A 31 -13.32 16.08 -8.25
CA LYS A 31 -13.17 14.81 -9.00
C LYS A 31 -11.74 14.26 -9.00
N PHE A 32 -10.78 14.98 -8.41
CA PHE A 32 -9.37 14.63 -8.46
C PHE A 32 -8.94 13.94 -7.19
N CYS A 33 -8.19 12.85 -7.32
CA CYS A 33 -7.54 12.16 -6.22
C CYS A 33 -6.02 12.17 -6.42
N LEU A 34 -5.30 12.21 -5.31
CA LEU A 34 -3.85 12.01 -5.25
C LEU A 34 -3.55 10.52 -5.20
N LEU A 35 -2.91 9.97 -6.23
CA LEU A 35 -2.22 8.69 -6.17
C LEU A 35 -0.85 8.91 -5.58
N LEU A 36 -0.45 8.08 -4.61
CA LEU A 36 0.78 8.26 -3.86
C LEU A 36 1.43 6.90 -3.62
N ASP A 37 2.71 6.79 -3.99
CA ASP A 37 3.58 5.67 -3.63
C ASP A 37 4.85 6.23 -3.00
N ARG A 38 5.00 6.01 -1.70
CA ARG A 38 6.14 6.51 -0.93
C ARG A 38 7.07 5.38 -0.54
N HIS A 39 8.34 5.55 -0.84
CA HIS A 39 9.44 4.71 -0.38
C HIS A 39 10.30 5.48 0.63
N LEU A 40 11.38 4.85 1.09
CA LEU A 40 12.31 5.47 2.05
C LEU A 40 13.05 6.66 1.47
N SER A 41 13.45 6.61 0.19
CA SER A 41 14.26 7.63 -0.48
C SER A 41 13.48 8.48 -1.48
N ASN A 42 12.38 7.96 -2.02
CA ASN A 42 11.63 8.58 -3.12
C ASN A 42 10.13 8.58 -2.83
N THR A 43 9.43 9.57 -3.38
CA THR A 43 7.97 9.63 -3.36
C THR A 43 7.45 9.86 -4.77
N TYR A 44 6.72 8.89 -5.31
CA TYR A 44 6.01 9.01 -6.57
C TYR A 44 4.58 9.44 -6.29
N TRP A 45 4.08 10.38 -7.08
CA TRP A 45 2.72 10.86 -6.92
C TRP A 45 2.14 11.35 -8.23
N ALA A 46 0.82 11.30 -8.33
CA ALA A 46 0.09 11.79 -9.48
C ALA A 46 -1.31 12.23 -9.07
N VAL A 47 -1.76 13.39 -9.55
CA VAL A 47 -3.16 13.78 -9.43
C VAL A 47 -3.92 13.27 -10.65
N ARG A 48 -5.01 12.53 -10.43
CA ARG A 48 -5.84 11.95 -11.49
C ARG A 48 -7.32 12.22 -11.26
N PRO A 49 -8.09 12.53 -12.32
CA PRO A 49 -9.54 12.60 -12.21
C PRO A 49 -10.11 11.17 -12.09
N LYS A 50 -10.89 10.93 -11.03
CA LYS A 50 -11.65 9.69 -10.82
C LYS A 50 -10.84 8.39 -11.05
N PRO A 51 -9.62 8.24 -10.49
CA PRO A 51 -8.74 7.12 -10.85
C PRO A 51 -9.36 5.76 -10.55
N SER A 52 -9.32 4.88 -11.55
CA SER A 52 -9.70 3.47 -11.42
C SER A 52 -8.52 2.62 -10.94
N TYR A 53 -8.77 1.32 -10.76
CA TYR A 53 -7.72 0.33 -10.53
C TYR A 53 -6.65 0.36 -11.62
N GLN A 54 -7.06 0.36 -12.89
CA GLN A 54 -6.16 0.40 -14.05
C GLN A 54 -5.35 1.71 -14.08
N THR A 55 -5.96 2.83 -13.67
CA THR A 55 -5.25 4.11 -13.54
C THR A 55 -4.16 4.04 -12.47
N PHE A 56 -4.41 3.33 -11.38
CA PHE A 56 -3.44 3.13 -10.32
C PHE A 56 -2.27 2.24 -10.76
N ILE A 57 -2.54 1.12 -11.45
CA ILE A 57 -1.48 0.27 -12.02
C ILE A 57 -0.64 1.04 -13.04
N ALA A 58 -1.28 1.80 -13.93
CA ALA A 58 -0.58 2.66 -14.89
C ALA A 58 0.29 3.72 -14.19
N PHE A 59 -0.16 4.26 -13.06
CA PHE A 59 0.64 5.17 -12.25
C PHE A 59 1.92 4.51 -11.73
N LEU A 60 1.85 3.31 -11.16
CA LEU A 60 3.03 2.58 -10.70
C LEU A 60 4.01 2.31 -11.86
N ILE A 61 3.52 1.84 -13.00
CA ILE A 61 4.35 1.57 -14.18
C ILE A 61 4.98 2.85 -14.75
N SER A 62 4.26 3.97 -14.73
CA SER A 62 4.76 5.24 -15.26
C SER A 62 5.94 5.82 -14.47
N SER A 63 6.19 5.30 -13.27
CA SER A 63 7.30 5.72 -12.40
C SER A 63 8.59 4.90 -12.59
N PHE A 64 8.60 3.95 -13.53
CA PHE A 64 9.77 3.13 -13.82
C PHE A 64 10.88 3.93 -14.50
N HIS A 65 12.13 3.54 -14.23
CA HIS A 65 13.28 4.10 -14.92
C HIS A 65 13.19 3.83 -16.44
N PRO A 66 13.58 4.77 -17.32
CA PRO A 66 13.43 4.62 -18.77
C PRO A 66 14.15 3.41 -19.39
N THR A 67 15.14 2.84 -18.70
CA THR A 67 15.91 1.66 -19.17
C THR A 67 15.23 0.32 -18.87
N VAL A 68 14.11 0.31 -18.15
CA VAL A 68 13.39 -0.91 -17.79
C VAL A 68 12.88 -1.61 -19.07
N PRO A 69 13.27 -2.88 -19.33
CA PRO A 69 12.86 -3.58 -20.55
C PRO A 69 11.35 -3.79 -20.65
N LYS A 70 10.79 -3.61 -21.85
CA LYS A 70 9.33 -3.79 -22.11
C LYS A 70 8.74 -5.12 -21.61
N PRO A 71 9.41 -6.29 -21.73
CA PRO A 71 8.88 -7.53 -21.19
C PRO A 71 8.69 -7.49 -19.66
N VAL A 72 9.61 -6.85 -18.94
CA VAL A 72 9.49 -6.68 -17.48
C VAL A 72 8.28 -5.82 -17.15
N ILE A 73 8.09 -4.72 -17.87
CA ILE A 73 6.92 -3.84 -17.71
C ILE A 73 5.62 -4.62 -17.92
N ALA A 74 5.54 -5.40 -19.02
CA ALA A 74 4.36 -6.17 -19.37
C ALA A 74 4.04 -7.24 -18.32
N THR A 75 5.05 -7.96 -17.82
CA THR A 75 4.88 -8.97 -16.77
C THR A 75 4.37 -8.35 -15.48
N LEU A 76 4.97 -7.26 -14.99
CA LEU A 76 4.51 -6.59 -13.76
C LEU A 76 3.09 -6.02 -13.90
N ALA A 77 2.77 -5.47 -15.07
CA ALA A 77 1.43 -4.99 -15.38
C ALA A 77 0.39 -6.12 -15.36
N TYR A 78 0.76 -7.29 -15.89
CA TYR A 78 -0.10 -8.47 -15.91
C TYR A 78 -0.35 -9.02 -14.51
N GLU A 79 0.70 -9.22 -13.72
CA GLU A 79 0.59 -9.76 -12.35
C GLU A 79 -0.25 -8.85 -11.43
N LEU A 80 -0.09 -7.53 -11.55
CA LEU A 80 -0.89 -6.57 -10.79
C LEU A 80 -2.25 -6.25 -11.44
N GLY A 81 -2.53 -6.81 -12.62
CA GLY A 81 -3.66 -6.44 -13.45
C GLY A 81 -5.02 -6.98 -12.97
N LEU A 82 -5.03 -7.99 -12.10
CA LEU A 82 -6.26 -8.54 -11.54
C LEU A 82 -6.85 -7.55 -10.52
N GLU A 83 -8.01 -6.98 -10.86
CA GLU A 83 -8.66 -5.99 -10.01
C GLU A 83 -9.10 -6.59 -8.67
N THR A 84 -8.80 -5.86 -7.58
CA THR A 84 -9.27 -6.17 -6.23
C THR A 84 -10.09 -5.00 -5.69
N PRO A 85 -11.00 -5.25 -4.74
CA PRO A 85 -11.77 -4.16 -4.13
C PRO A 85 -10.85 -3.10 -3.54
N ALA A 86 -11.19 -1.83 -3.73
CA ALA A 86 -10.50 -0.76 -3.05
C ALA A 86 -10.99 -0.65 -1.60
N VAL A 87 -10.05 -0.69 -0.68
CA VAL A 87 -10.26 -0.64 0.78
C VAL A 87 -9.54 0.57 1.36
N LEU A 88 -9.92 1.00 2.56
CA LEU A 88 -9.13 1.99 3.26
C LEU A 88 -7.80 1.33 3.68
N SER A 89 -6.69 1.90 3.21
CA SER A 89 -5.34 1.44 3.51
C SER A 89 -4.54 2.55 4.19
N HIS A 90 -3.64 2.17 5.07
CA HIS A 90 -2.76 3.10 5.77
C HIS A 90 -1.58 3.57 4.90
N GLY A 91 -1.07 2.70 4.02
CA GLY A 91 0.03 2.95 3.10
C GLY A 91 1.42 3.09 3.75
N ASN A 92 1.53 2.90 5.06
CA ASN A 92 2.78 3.09 5.83
C ASN A 92 2.71 2.41 7.21
N LEU A 93 2.14 1.20 7.29
CA LEU A 93 2.05 0.47 8.55
C LEU A 93 3.44 -0.06 8.93
N CYS A 94 4.08 0.57 9.91
CA CYS A 94 5.42 0.20 10.39
C CYS A 94 5.55 0.41 11.90
N PRO A 95 6.55 -0.21 12.58
CA PRO A 95 6.69 -0.12 14.03
C PRO A 95 6.73 1.31 14.56
N ARG A 96 7.39 2.23 13.84
CA ARG A 96 7.50 3.65 14.23
C ARG A 96 6.15 4.37 14.27
N ASN A 97 5.16 3.88 13.53
CA ASN A 97 3.83 4.46 13.44
C ASN A 97 2.83 3.87 14.44
N ILE A 98 3.28 2.99 15.34
CA ILE A 98 2.42 2.31 16.31
C ILE A 98 2.87 2.70 17.72
N ILE A 99 2.03 3.47 18.42
CA ILE A 99 2.29 3.91 19.78
C ILE A 99 1.63 2.93 20.75
N VAL A 100 2.42 2.43 21.68
CA VAL A 100 2.01 1.40 22.64
C VAL A 100 2.18 1.93 24.07
N GLN A 101 1.20 1.64 24.92
CA GLN A 101 1.29 1.82 26.37
C GLN A 101 1.07 0.46 27.05
N GLY A 102 2.12 -0.07 27.69
CA GLY A 102 2.13 -1.44 28.19
C GLY A 102 1.97 -2.43 27.03
N GLU A 103 0.88 -3.20 27.02
CA GLU A 103 0.58 -4.16 25.96
C GLU A 103 -0.49 -3.67 24.97
N LYS A 104 -0.97 -2.42 25.10
CA LYS A 104 -2.08 -1.89 24.31
C LYS A 104 -1.59 -0.89 23.27
N ILE A 105 -2.07 -1.02 22.04
CA ILE A 105 -1.96 0.04 21.04
C ILE A 105 -2.87 1.19 21.47
N VAL A 106 -2.27 2.36 21.69
CA VAL A 106 -3.02 3.56 22.08
C VAL A 106 -3.22 4.51 20.90
N GLN A 107 -2.36 4.44 19.88
CA GLN A 107 -2.46 5.29 18.71
C GLN A 107 -1.73 4.69 17.50
N VAL A 108 -2.29 4.93 16.31
CA VAL A 108 -1.62 4.70 15.02
C VAL A 108 -1.43 6.06 14.33
N THR A 109 -0.21 6.36 13.91
CA THR A 109 0.20 7.63 13.26
C THR A 109 0.70 7.39 11.83
N GLY A 110 1.08 8.44 11.09
CA GLY A 110 1.65 8.27 9.75
C GLY A 110 0.60 8.05 8.65
N TRP A 111 -0.55 8.72 8.78
CA TRP A 111 -1.70 8.66 7.87
C TRP A 111 -1.52 9.44 6.56
N ASP A 112 -0.36 10.01 6.33
CA ASP A 112 -0.09 10.85 5.17
C ASP A 112 0.02 10.06 3.85
N CYS A 113 0.18 8.73 3.93
CA CYS A 113 0.05 7.82 2.79
C CYS A 113 -1.32 7.16 2.67
N ALA A 114 -2.24 7.43 3.61
CA ALA A 114 -3.49 6.68 3.70
C ALA A 114 -4.47 7.06 2.61
N GLY A 115 -5.30 6.11 2.17
CA GLY A 115 -6.21 6.31 1.05
C GLY A 115 -7.04 5.07 0.73
N TRP A 116 -7.83 5.17 -0.33
CA TRP A 116 -8.53 4.03 -0.91
C TRP A 116 -7.64 3.37 -1.95
N TYR A 117 -7.16 2.18 -1.66
CA TYR A 117 -6.21 1.46 -2.51
C TYR A 117 -6.63 -0.01 -2.67
N PRO A 118 -6.07 -0.74 -3.64
CA PRO A 118 -6.30 -2.18 -3.78
C PRO A 118 -6.14 -2.93 -2.46
N ALA A 119 -6.91 -4.01 -2.27
CA ALA A 119 -6.92 -4.79 -1.02
C ALA A 119 -5.52 -5.31 -0.61
N TRP A 120 -4.61 -5.48 -1.57
CA TRP A 120 -3.24 -5.92 -1.37
C TRP A 120 -2.27 -4.81 -0.93
N TRP A 121 -2.66 -3.53 -0.99
CA TRP A 121 -1.72 -2.40 -0.85
C TRP A 121 -0.99 -2.36 0.50
N ASP A 122 -1.72 -2.41 1.61
CA ASP A 122 -1.07 -2.42 2.93
C ASP A 122 -0.21 -3.68 3.14
N TYR A 123 -0.58 -4.81 2.55
CA TYR A 123 0.19 -6.05 2.64
C TYR A 123 1.56 -5.89 1.97
N VAL A 124 1.63 -5.36 0.74
CA VAL A 124 2.92 -5.21 0.05
C VAL A 124 3.78 -4.11 0.67
N LYS A 125 3.17 -2.99 1.09
CA LYS A 125 3.89 -1.87 1.74
C LYS A 125 4.43 -2.25 3.12
N PHE A 126 3.83 -3.22 3.81
CA PHE A 126 4.29 -3.72 5.11
C PHE A 126 5.74 -4.21 5.08
N PHE A 127 6.18 -4.77 3.95
CA PHE A 127 7.53 -5.30 3.75
C PHE A 127 8.57 -4.24 3.36
N GLU A 128 8.15 -2.99 3.13
CA GLU A 128 9.07 -1.85 2.95
C GLU A 128 9.31 -1.06 4.25
N ALA A 129 8.69 -1.48 5.36
CA ALA A 129 8.81 -0.81 6.64
C ALA A 129 10.29 -0.69 7.08
N ARG A 130 10.71 0.50 7.51
CA ARG A 130 12.04 0.65 8.11
C ARG A 130 12.08 -0.03 9.48
N THR A 131 12.81 -1.13 9.58
CA THR A 131 13.15 -1.79 10.83
C THR A 131 14.58 -1.44 11.28
N SER A 132 14.90 -1.83 12.50
CA SER A 132 16.17 -1.73 13.22
C SER A 132 16.41 -3.06 13.92
N ASP A 133 17.58 -3.25 14.53
CA ASP A 133 17.91 -4.49 15.24
C ASP A 133 16.89 -4.87 16.33
N LYS A 134 16.15 -3.88 16.86
CA LYS A 134 15.14 -4.07 17.92
C LYS A 134 13.79 -4.60 17.41
N ASN A 135 13.54 -4.63 16.11
CA ASN A 135 12.25 -5.00 15.52
C ASN A 135 12.40 -5.71 14.17
N LEU A 136 13.47 -6.50 14.03
CA LEU A 136 13.73 -7.33 12.83
C LEU A 136 12.66 -8.40 12.60
N ASP A 137 11.99 -8.81 13.68
CA ASP A 137 10.89 -9.77 13.68
C ASP A 137 9.56 -9.19 13.14
N TRP A 138 9.50 -7.88 12.85
CA TRP A 138 8.29 -7.20 12.33
C TRP A 138 7.60 -7.96 11.20
N TYR A 139 8.39 -8.42 10.22
CA TYR A 139 7.87 -9.08 9.03
C TYR A 139 7.24 -10.45 9.33
N ASN A 140 7.69 -11.13 10.39
CA ASN A 140 7.18 -12.43 10.79
C ASN A 140 5.73 -12.35 11.27
N TYR A 141 5.27 -11.15 11.64
CA TYR A 141 3.89 -10.91 12.08
C TYR A 141 2.92 -10.61 10.94
N ALA A 142 3.34 -10.62 9.68
CA ALA A 142 2.44 -10.37 8.54
C ALA A 142 1.20 -11.28 8.61
N ASN A 143 1.41 -12.56 8.90
CA ASN A 143 0.34 -13.57 8.97
C ASN A 143 -0.50 -13.48 10.22
N ASP A 144 -0.07 -12.74 11.23
CA ASP A 144 -0.86 -12.40 12.41
C ASP A 144 -1.65 -11.10 12.24
N ILE A 145 -1.23 -10.21 11.34
CA ILE A 145 -1.81 -8.87 11.11
C ILE A 145 -2.82 -8.88 9.97
N PHE A 146 -2.53 -9.57 8.86
CA PHE A 146 -3.40 -9.60 7.68
C PHE A 146 -4.26 -10.86 7.64
N ASP A 147 -5.53 -10.70 7.26
CA ASP A 147 -6.46 -11.84 7.09
C ASP A 147 -6.18 -12.65 5.80
N LYS A 148 -5.57 -12.01 4.80
CA LYS A 148 -5.22 -12.60 3.51
C LYS A 148 -3.79 -12.23 3.11
N GLU A 149 -3.05 -13.21 2.61
CA GLU A 149 -1.77 -13.01 1.96
C GLU A 149 -1.95 -12.71 0.46
N PHE A 150 -1.11 -11.82 -0.07
CA PHE A 150 -1.10 -11.41 -1.47
C PHE A 150 0.29 -11.66 -2.06
N LEU A 151 0.65 -12.95 -2.19
CA LEU A 151 2.01 -13.38 -2.51
C LEU A 151 2.45 -12.97 -3.93
N ALA A 152 1.54 -13.06 -4.91
CA ALA A 152 1.81 -12.67 -6.29
C ALA A 152 2.01 -11.15 -6.38
N GLU A 153 1.13 -10.38 -5.74
CA GLU A 153 1.22 -8.92 -5.70
C GLU A 153 2.45 -8.46 -4.91
N LEU A 154 2.84 -9.15 -3.84
CA LEU A 154 4.09 -8.89 -3.13
C LEU A 154 5.30 -9.07 -4.04
N ALA A 155 5.40 -10.20 -4.75
CA ALA A 155 6.50 -10.46 -5.67
C ALA A 155 6.55 -9.42 -6.81
N ALA A 156 5.39 -9.11 -7.40
CA ALA A 156 5.28 -8.11 -8.45
C ALA A 156 5.64 -6.70 -7.94
N TYR A 157 5.19 -6.33 -6.74
CA TYR A 157 5.48 -5.03 -6.15
C TYR A 157 6.96 -4.87 -5.77
N GLN A 158 7.65 -5.94 -5.34
CA GLN A 158 9.12 -5.90 -5.21
C GLN A 158 9.81 -5.64 -6.57
N GLY A 159 9.24 -6.15 -7.67
CA GLY A 159 9.64 -5.80 -9.02
C GLY A 159 9.40 -4.33 -9.37
N VAL A 160 8.26 -3.76 -8.98
CA VAL A 160 7.93 -2.32 -9.10
C VAL A 160 8.98 -1.48 -8.40
N VAL A 161 9.25 -1.75 -7.12
CA VAL A 161 10.23 -1.05 -6.30
C VAL A 161 11.61 -1.08 -6.96
N ARG A 162 12.06 -2.25 -7.44
CA ARG A 162 13.32 -2.37 -8.17
C ARG A 162 13.33 -1.50 -9.44
N CYS A 163 12.28 -1.57 -10.27
CA CYS A 163 12.22 -0.84 -11.53
C CYS A 163 12.13 0.69 -11.36
N GLN A 164 11.66 1.16 -10.21
CA GLN A 164 11.64 2.57 -9.83
C GLN A 164 13.00 3.08 -9.32
N MET A 165 13.91 2.21 -8.89
CA MET A 165 15.19 2.59 -8.27
C MET A 165 16.42 2.38 -9.17
N LEU A 166 16.24 1.78 -10.36
CA LEU A 166 17.29 1.67 -11.39
C LEU A 166 17.73 3.05 -11.88
#